data_AF-A0A2T4LJY8-F1
#
_entry.id   AF-A0A2T4LJY8-F1
#
_cell.length_a   1.000
_cell.length_b   1.000
_cell.length_c   1.000
_cell.angle_alpha   90.00
_cell.angle_beta   90.00
_cell.angle_gamma   90.00
#
_symmetry.space_group_name_H-M   'P 1'
#
loop_
_entity.id
_entity.type
_entity.pdbx_description
1 polymer ?
#
loop_
_entity_poly.entity_id
_entity_poly.type
_entity_poly.pdbx_seq_one_letter_code
_entity_poly.pdbx_strand_id
1 'polypeptide(L)'
;VRNYDYHPATYDGRYLLFQPTDGGLAQIGPTSRVTGRMDGMNEAGLVMGYNFMHRKKPGDGFVCYMIGRLILQYCKDVEDAIKLLKTIPHRSSFSYIVMDKALNHAIIEVSPRSIDVRYDNTCTNHFQLLTHENRNYTKESKA
;
A
#
# COMPACT_ATOMS: atom_id res chain seq x y z
N VAL A 1 11.81 6.87 -3.25
CA VAL A 1 12.36 6.70 -1.88
C VAL A 1 11.21 6.82 -0.89
N ARG A 2 11.19 6.03 0.18
CA ARG A 2 10.21 6.15 1.27
C ARG A 2 10.88 6.06 2.63
N ASN A 3 10.24 6.63 3.63
CA ASN A 3 10.48 6.37 5.05
C ASN A 3 9.26 5.65 5.65
N TYR A 4 9.44 5.07 6.84
CA TYR A 4 8.34 4.51 7.61
C TYR A 4 8.47 4.99 9.05
N ASP A 5 7.59 5.91 9.43
CA ASP A 5 7.65 6.59 10.72
C ASP A 5 6.68 5.90 11.69
N TYR A 6 7.20 4.92 12.43
CA TYR A 6 6.43 4.11 13.37
C TYR A 6 7.26 3.75 14.61
N HIS A 7 6.62 3.36 15.70
CA HIS A 7 7.31 3.08 16.96
C HIS A 7 8.17 1.79 16.86
N PRO A 8 9.47 1.80 17.17
CA PRO A 8 10.38 0.65 16.96
C PRO A 8 9.89 -0.68 17.53
N ALA A 9 9.24 -0.66 18.70
CA ALA A 9 8.72 -1.87 19.36
C ALA A 9 7.60 -2.61 18.58
N THR A 10 7.05 -2.01 17.52
CA THR A 10 5.96 -2.58 16.74
C THR A 10 6.41 -3.18 15.40
N TYR A 11 7.70 -3.05 15.08
CA TYR A 11 8.28 -3.68 13.92
C TYR A 11 8.65 -5.11 14.23
N ASP A 12 8.49 -5.97 13.22
CA ASP A 12 9.02 -7.33 13.28
C ASP A 12 10.56 -7.32 13.25
N GLY A 13 11.19 -6.24 12.78
CA GLY A 13 12.65 -6.11 12.67
C GLY A 13 13.28 -7.09 11.68
N ARG A 14 12.51 -7.61 10.73
CA ARG A 14 12.95 -8.65 9.78
C ARG A 14 12.81 -8.16 8.35
N TYR A 15 13.83 -8.48 7.55
CA TYR A 15 13.82 -8.35 6.10
C TYR A 15 13.85 -9.76 5.51
N LEU A 16 12.92 -10.07 4.61
CA LEU A 16 12.71 -11.43 4.13
C LEU A 16 12.80 -11.47 2.60
N LEU A 17 13.47 -12.51 2.10
CA LEU A 17 13.35 -12.99 0.72
C LEU A 17 12.47 -14.24 0.76
N PHE A 18 11.41 -14.26 -0.03
CA PHE A 18 10.42 -15.32 0.02
C PHE A 18 9.97 -15.70 -1.39
N GLN A 19 10.04 -16.99 -1.70
CA GLN A 19 9.52 -17.56 -2.94
C GLN A 19 8.39 -18.54 -2.59
N PRO A 20 7.14 -18.27 -3.01
CA PRO A 20 6.04 -19.21 -2.84
C PRO A 20 6.31 -20.53 -3.59
N THR A 21 5.90 -21.66 -3.02
CA THR A 21 5.99 -23.00 -3.65
C THR A 21 4.66 -23.49 -4.23
N ASP A 22 3.57 -22.77 -3.95
CA ASP A 22 2.19 -23.07 -4.33
C ASP A 22 1.62 -22.04 -5.33
N GLY A 23 2.47 -21.16 -5.85
CA GLY A 23 2.13 -20.17 -6.87
C GLY A 23 2.26 -18.71 -6.43
N GLY A 24 2.36 -17.84 -7.43
CA GLY A 24 2.65 -16.42 -7.25
C GLY A 24 4.13 -16.09 -7.35
N LEU A 25 4.43 -14.80 -7.20
CA LEU A 25 5.74 -14.22 -7.45
C LEU A 25 6.64 -14.27 -6.20
N ALA A 26 7.93 -14.54 -6.41
CA ALA A 26 8.97 -14.32 -5.43
C ALA A 26 9.08 -12.84 -5.08
N GLN A 27 9.35 -12.54 -3.81
CA GLN A 27 9.31 -11.20 -3.28
C GLN A 27 10.31 -10.95 -2.16
N ILE A 28 10.69 -9.70 -2.01
CA ILE A 28 11.67 -9.22 -1.03
C ILE A 28 11.13 -7.98 -0.33
N GLY A 29 11.36 -7.87 0.99
CA GLY A 29 11.02 -6.66 1.74
C GLY A 29 10.95 -6.87 3.26
N PRO A 30 10.69 -5.80 4.03
CA PRO A 30 10.42 -5.87 5.46
C PRO A 30 9.14 -6.66 5.75
N THR A 31 9.13 -7.43 6.84
CA THR A 31 7.92 -8.15 7.29
C THR A 31 7.06 -7.25 8.17
N SER A 32 5.75 -7.51 8.15
CA SER A 32 4.81 -6.95 9.12
C SER A 32 3.85 -8.02 9.58
N ARG A 33 3.77 -8.24 10.89
CA ARG A 33 2.91 -9.28 11.48
C ARG A 33 3.18 -10.66 10.88
N VAL A 34 4.47 -11.01 10.78
CA VAL A 34 4.99 -12.29 10.29
C VAL A 34 4.85 -12.50 8.79
N THR A 35 3.64 -12.41 8.25
CA THR A 35 3.34 -12.78 6.84
C THR A 35 3.12 -11.59 5.92
N GLY A 36 2.81 -10.41 6.48
CA GLY A 36 2.51 -9.20 5.73
C GLY A 36 3.73 -8.45 5.20
N ARG A 37 3.46 -7.46 4.34
CA ARG A 37 4.44 -6.55 3.73
C ARG A 37 3.98 -5.11 3.84
N MET A 38 4.88 -4.23 4.28
CA MET A 38 4.63 -2.77 4.32
C MET A 38 5.13 -2.07 3.07
N ASP A 39 6.19 -2.63 2.51
CA ASP A 39 6.80 -2.30 1.25
C ASP A 39 7.59 -3.52 0.75
N GLY A 40 8.09 -3.44 -0.48
CA GLY A 40 8.93 -4.47 -1.07
C GLY A 40 8.96 -4.42 -2.59
N MET A 41 9.60 -5.44 -3.16
CA MET A 41 9.71 -5.68 -4.60
C MET A 41 9.42 -7.15 -4.90
N ASN A 42 8.87 -7.45 -6.08
CA ASN A 42 8.74 -8.82 -6.55
C ASN A 42 9.61 -9.12 -7.78
N GLU A 43 9.69 -10.40 -8.18
CA GLU A 43 10.52 -10.85 -9.30
C GLU A 43 10.08 -10.32 -10.67
N ALA A 44 8.84 -9.80 -10.79
CA ALA A 44 8.39 -9.10 -11.99
C ALA A 44 8.94 -7.66 -12.10
N GLY A 45 9.54 -7.15 -11.03
CA GLY A 45 10.07 -5.79 -10.93
C GLY A 45 9.05 -4.76 -10.44
N LEU A 46 7.90 -5.20 -9.90
CA LEU A 46 6.94 -4.31 -9.25
C LEU A 46 7.43 -3.96 -7.84
N VAL A 47 7.56 -2.67 -7.55
CA VAL A 47 7.77 -2.16 -6.19
C VAL A 47 6.47 -1.62 -5.62
N MET A 48 6.30 -1.77 -4.32
CA MET A 48 5.16 -1.25 -3.59
C MET A 48 5.60 -0.71 -2.24
N GLY A 49 4.96 0.37 -1.80
CA GLY A 49 4.91 0.77 -0.40
C GLY A 49 3.54 1.35 -0.08
N TYR A 50 3.15 1.38 1.19
CA TYR A 50 1.93 2.08 1.58
C TYR A 50 2.18 3.15 2.65
N ASN A 51 1.25 4.09 2.70
CA ASN A 51 1.15 5.11 3.74
C ASN A 51 -0.18 4.99 4.48
N PHE A 52 -0.13 5.05 5.80
CA PHE A 52 -1.31 5.05 6.65
C PHE A 52 -2.08 6.35 6.52
N MET A 53 -3.41 6.25 6.45
CA MET A 53 -4.33 7.39 6.47
C MET A 53 -5.12 7.42 7.76
N HIS A 54 -5.39 8.61 8.29
CA HIS A 54 -6.04 8.72 9.59
C HIS A 54 -7.45 8.12 9.56
N ARG A 55 -7.66 7.10 10.39
CA ARG A 55 -8.86 6.25 10.41
C ARG A 55 -10.12 7.04 10.78
N LYS A 56 -11.08 7.16 9.84
CA LYS A 56 -12.47 7.52 10.14
C LYS A 56 -13.26 6.31 10.62
N LYS A 57 -13.79 5.49 9.70
CA LYS A 57 -14.58 4.29 9.98
C LYS A 57 -14.01 3.09 9.22
N PRO A 58 -13.60 2.01 9.92
CA PRO A 58 -13.18 0.78 9.27
C PRO A 58 -14.36 0.11 8.54
N GLY A 59 -14.06 -0.73 7.56
CA GLY A 59 -15.03 -1.67 6.98
C GLY A 59 -14.63 -3.12 7.25
N ASP A 60 -15.37 -4.06 6.69
CA ASP A 60 -15.03 -5.48 6.72
C ASP A 60 -14.15 -5.80 5.51
N GLY A 61 -12.91 -6.22 5.76
CA GLY A 61 -11.96 -6.50 4.70
C GLY A 61 -10.56 -6.86 5.20
N PHE A 62 -9.61 -6.90 4.27
CA PHE A 62 -8.22 -7.21 4.55
C PHE A 62 -7.50 -6.03 5.20
N VAL A 63 -6.54 -6.38 6.04
CA VAL A 63 -5.58 -5.45 6.66
C VAL A 63 -4.47 -5.09 5.66
N CYS A 64 -3.99 -3.85 5.68
CA CYS A 64 -3.08 -3.30 4.68
C CYS A 64 -1.80 -4.11 4.44
N TYR A 65 -1.18 -4.65 5.50
CA TYR A 65 0.03 -5.46 5.36
C TYR A 65 -0.24 -6.78 4.62
N MET A 66 -1.46 -7.32 4.72
CA MET A 66 -1.85 -8.48 3.94
C MET A 66 -2.11 -8.09 2.49
N ILE A 67 -2.77 -6.95 2.26
CA ILE A 67 -2.97 -6.42 0.90
C ILE A 67 -1.63 -6.15 0.22
N GLY A 68 -0.66 -5.55 0.93
CA GLY A 68 0.69 -5.35 0.43
C GLY A 68 1.39 -6.67 0.06
N ARG A 69 1.19 -7.72 0.86
CA ARG A 69 1.67 -9.07 0.53
C ARG A 69 1.01 -9.62 -0.74
N LEU A 70 -0.30 -9.43 -0.90
CA LEU A 70 -1.07 -9.91 -2.06
C LEU A 70 -0.68 -9.16 -3.35
N ILE A 71 -0.45 -7.85 -3.28
CA ILE A 71 0.07 -7.06 -4.42
C ILE A 71 1.40 -7.66 -4.90
N LEU A 72 2.35 -7.84 -3.99
CA LEU A 72 3.66 -8.36 -4.35
C LEU A 72 3.59 -9.83 -4.83
N GLN A 73 2.63 -10.62 -4.36
CA GLN A 73 2.46 -12.00 -4.79
C GLN A 73 1.84 -12.14 -6.19
N TYR A 74 0.88 -11.28 -6.54
CA TYR A 74 0.00 -11.54 -7.68
C TYR A 74 0.06 -10.49 -8.79
N CYS A 75 0.61 -9.30 -8.53
CA CYS A 75 0.64 -8.22 -9.51
C CYS A 75 2.00 -8.14 -10.19
N LYS A 76 2.03 -8.05 -11.53
CA LYS A 76 3.28 -7.92 -12.30
C LYS A 76 3.64 -6.48 -12.61
N ASP A 77 2.63 -5.61 -12.66
CA ASP A 77 2.76 -4.21 -13.02
C ASP A 77 1.76 -3.34 -12.25
N VAL A 78 1.76 -2.03 -12.56
CA VAL A 78 0.87 -1.05 -11.93
C VAL A 78 -0.61 -1.34 -12.21
N GLU A 79 -0.94 -1.79 -13.41
CA GLU A 79 -2.32 -2.06 -13.81
C GLU A 79 -2.91 -3.25 -13.05
N ASP A 80 -2.14 -4.32 -12.84
CA ASP A 80 -2.54 -5.44 -12.01
C ASP A 80 -2.82 -4.99 -10.56
N ALA A 81 -1.96 -4.12 -10.01
CA ALA A 81 -2.14 -3.61 -8.65
C ALA A 81 -3.41 -2.77 -8.51
N ILE A 82 -3.71 -1.90 -9.48
CA ILE A 82 -4.95 -1.12 -9.52
C ILE A 82 -6.18 -2.06 -9.60
N LYS A 83 -6.15 -3.08 -10.47
CA LYS A 83 -7.24 -4.06 -10.61
C LYS A 83 -7.47 -4.84 -9.33
N LEU A 84 -6.40 -5.31 -8.68
CA LEU A 84 -6.50 -6.03 -7.41
C LEU A 84 -7.10 -5.13 -6.32
N LEU A 85 -6.61 -3.90 -6.18
CA LEU A 85 -7.09 -2.96 -5.17
C LEU A 85 -8.56 -2.57 -5.37
N LYS A 86 -9.06 -2.55 -6.61
CA LYS A 86 -10.48 -2.31 -6.91
C LYS A 86 -11.40 -3.47 -6.51
N THR A 87 -10.88 -4.70 -6.39
CA THR A 87 -11.68 -5.91 -6.15
C THR A 87 -11.58 -6.44 -4.73
N ILE A 88 -10.43 -6.24 -4.07
CA ILE A 88 -10.21 -6.73 -2.71
C ILE A 88 -10.95 -5.85 -1.68
N PRO A 89 -11.63 -6.42 -0.67
CA PRO A 89 -12.26 -5.62 0.38
C PRO A 89 -11.23 -5.04 1.34
N HIS A 90 -11.38 -3.77 1.70
CA HIS A 90 -10.42 -3.03 2.53
C HIS A 90 -10.96 -2.76 3.94
N ARG A 91 -10.20 -3.13 4.96
CA ARG A 91 -10.57 -2.83 6.37
C ARG A 91 -10.37 -1.37 6.75
N SER A 92 -9.31 -0.76 6.22
CA SER A 92 -8.78 0.53 6.67
C SER A 92 -8.31 1.36 5.48
N SER A 93 -8.20 2.68 5.69
CA SER A 93 -7.78 3.61 4.65
C SER A 93 -6.26 3.71 4.52
N PHE A 94 -5.74 3.58 3.30
CA PHE A 94 -4.31 3.62 2.97
C PHE A 94 -4.10 4.20 1.57
N SER A 95 -2.94 4.80 1.33
CA SER A 95 -2.45 5.04 -0.03
C SER A 95 -1.41 3.98 -0.37
N TYR A 96 -1.59 3.27 -1.47
CA TYR A 96 -0.61 2.33 -2.02
C TYR A 96 0.14 3.02 -3.16
N ILE A 97 1.46 3.10 -3.03
CA ILE A 97 2.36 3.69 -4.00
C ILE A 97 3.05 2.53 -4.70
N VAL A 98 2.87 2.42 -6.01
CA VAL A 98 3.43 1.33 -6.82
C VAL A 98 4.22 1.89 -7.99
N MET A 99 5.25 1.18 -8.41
CA MET A 99 6.00 1.47 -9.62
C MET A 99 6.52 0.17 -10.24
N ASP A 100 6.43 0.04 -11.55
CA ASP A 100 6.90 -1.14 -12.28
C ASP A 100 8.27 -0.92 -12.93
N LYS A 101 8.81 -1.98 -13.56
CA LYS A 101 10.10 -1.96 -14.26
C LYS A 101 10.13 -1.03 -15.48
N ALA A 102 8.98 -0.63 -16.02
CA ALA A 102 8.85 0.33 -17.11
C ALA A 102 8.74 1.77 -16.59
N LEU A 103 8.88 1.97 -15.27
CA LEU A 103 8.76 3.26 -14.58
C LEU A 103 7.35 3.85 -14.63
N ASN A 104 6.33 3.06 -14.99
CA ASN A 104 4.96 3.46 -14.72
C ASN A 104 4.78 3.45 -13.20
N HIS A 105 4.04 4.42 -12.68
CA HIS A 105 3.75 4.51 -11.25
C HIS A 105 2.32 4.93 -11.02
N ALA A 106 1.80 4.65 -9.83
CA ALA A 106 0.52 5.15 -9.39
C ALA A 106 0.50 5.29 -7.87
N ILE A 107 -0.30 6.24 -7.40
CA ILE A 107 -0.72 6.37 -6.01
C ILE A 107 -2.20 6.03 -5.97
N ILE A 108 -2.52 4.85 -5.45
CA ILE A 108 -3.89 4.38 -5.28
C ILE A 108 -4.35 4.73 -3.87
N GLU A 109 -5.23 5.72 -3.77
CA GLU A 109 -5.88 6.12 -2.53
C GLU A 109 -7.08 5.21 -2.28
N VAL A 110 -7.09 4.53 -1.14
CA VAL A 110 -8.11 3.52 -0.84
C VAL A 110 -8.71 3.74 0.53
N SER A 111 -10.03 3.77 0.58
CA SER A 111 -10.82 3.63 1.80
C SER A 111 -11.67 2.35 1.74
N PRO A 112 -12.32 1.94 2.84
CA PRO A 112 -13.29 0.85 2.81
C PRO A 112 -14.50 1.09 1.88
N ARG A 113 -14.69 2.30 1.34
CA ARG A 113 -15.87 2.71 0.56
C ARG A 113 -15.54 3.19 -0.84
N SER A 114 -14.30 3.57 -1.09
CA SER A 114 -13.92 4.31 -2.29
C SER A 114 -12.45 4.06 -2.62
N ILE A 115 -12.15 4.12 -3.90
CA ILE A 115 -10.81 3.97 -4.46
C ILE A 115 -10.63 5.02 -5.54
N ASP A 116 -9.49 5.70 -5.53
CA ASP A 116 -9.11 6.67 -6.54
C ASP A 116 -7.62 6.56 -6.86
N VAL A 117 -7.22 6.99 -8.06
CA VAL A 117 -5.86 6.83 -8.56
C VAL A 117 -5.32 8.18 -9.02
N ARG A 118 -4.14 8.54 -8.51
CA ARG A 118 -3.37 9.70 -8.97
C ARG A 118 -1.95 9.32 -9.37
N TYR A 119 -1.31 10.20 -10.13
CA TYR A 119 -0.01 9.97 -10.78
C TYR A 119 1.00 11.06 -10.41
N ASP A 120 1.09 11.37 -9.12
CA ASP A 120 2.06 12.34 -8.62
C ASP A 120 3.35 11.66 -8.15
N ASN A 121 4.40 12.47 -8.02
CA ASN A 121 5.71 12.01 -7.57
C ASN A 121 5.85 11.88 -6.05
N THR A 122 4.87 12.36 -5.27
CA THR A 122 4.94 12.40 -3.80
C THR A 122 3.65 11.95 -3.13
N CYS A 123 3.80 11.26 -2.00
CA CYS A 123 2.70 10.82 -1.16
C CYS A 123 3.14 10.81 0.31
N THR A 124 2.31 11.36 1.19
CA THR A 124 2.50 11.30 2.65
C THR A 124 1.25 10.67 3.29
N ASN A 125 0.78 11.18 4.44
CA ASN A 125 -0.29 10.57 5.26
C ASN A 125 -1.66 11.26 5.13
N HIS A 126 -1.94 11.86 3.97
CA HIS A 126 -3.24 12.45 3.65
C HIS A 126 -3.68 12.10 2.24
N PHE A 127 -5.00 11.94 2.05
CA PHE A 127 -5.59 11.80 0.73
C PHE A 127 -5.67 13.14 0.02
N GLN A 128 -5.40 13.15 -1.28
CA GLN A 128 -5.55 14.29 -2.17
C GLN A 128 -6.83 14.19 -3.02
N LEU A 129 -7.27 12.97 -3.36
CA LEU A 129 -8.52 12.73 -4.08
C LEU A 129 -9.64 12.36 -3.11
N LEU A 130 -9.40 11.39 -2.23
CA LEU A 130 -10.37 10.95 -1.21
C LEU A 130 -10.39 11.88 0.01
N THR A 131 -10.37 13.20 -0.21
CA THR A 131 -10.27 14.21 0.87
C THR A 131 -11.40 14.12 1.90
N HIS A 132 -12.58 13.67 1.49
CA HIS A 132 -13.72 13.41 2.37
C HIS A 132 -13.46 12.29 3.40
N GLU A 133 -12.43 11.48 3.21
CA GLU A 133 -11.98 10.45 4.17
C GLU A 133 -10.90 10.96 5.14
N ASN A 134 -10.33 12.15 4.93
CA ASN A 134 -9.36 12.75 5.85
C ASN A 134 -10.05 13.22 7.14
N ARG A 135 -9.51 12.82 8.30
CA ARG A 135 -10.12 13.10 9.62
C ARG A 135 -9.70 14.44 10.24
N ASN A 136 -8.50 14.95 9.94
CA ASN A 136 -7.94 16.17 10.53
C ASN A 136 -7.55 17.22 9.48
N TYR A 137 -8.39 17.45 8.46
CA TYR A 137 -8.15 18.54 7.53
C TYR A 137 -8.61 19.86 8.16
N THR A 138 -7.69 20.62 8.78
CA THR A 138 -7.95 22.00 9.19
C THR A 138 -7.70 22.93 7.99
N LYS A 139 -8.48 24.02 7.87
CA LYS A 139 -8.35 25.01 6.77
C LYS A 139 -6.93 25.60 6.67
N GLU A 140 -6.14 25.54 7.74
CA GLU A 140 -4.73 25.99 7.79
C GLU A 140 -3.75 25.11 7.01
N SER A 141 -4.17 23.92 6.56
CA SER A 141 -3.31 23.02 5.77
C SER A 141 -3.25 23.35 4.27
N LYS A 142 -3.86 24.47 3.84
CA LYS A 142 -3.63 25.05 2.50
C LYS A 142 -2.45 26.02 2.59
N ALA A 143 -1.33 25.63 2.00
CA ALA A 143 -0.28 26.58 1.63
C ALA A 143 -0.80 27.56 0.58
#